data_AF-G5RZI3-F1
#
_entry.id   AF-G5RZI3-F1
#
_cell.length_a   1.000
_cell.length_b   1.000
_cell.length_c   1.000
_cell.angle_alpha   90.00
_cell.angle_beta   90.00
_cell.angle_gamma   90.00
#
_symmetry.space_group_name_H-M   'P 1'
#
loop_
_entity.id
_entity.type
_entity.pdbx_description
1 polymer ?
#
loop_
_entity_poly.entity_id
_entity_poly.type
_entity_poly.pdbx_seq_one_letter_code
_entity_poly.pdbx_strand_id
1 'polypeptide(L)'
;MNTPHGDAITVFDLRFCIPNKEVMPEKGIHTLEHLFAGFMRDHLNGNGVEIIDISPMGCRTGFYMSLIGTPDEQRVADAWKAAMADVLKVQDQNQIPELNVYQCGTYQMHSLSEAQDIARHILERDVRVNSNKELALPKEKLQELHI
;
A
#
# COMPACT_ATOMS: atom_id res chain seq x y z
N MET A 1 -2.12 -17.41 -5.04
CA MET A 1 -0.99 -18.35 -5.23
C MET A 1 -0.93 -19.27 -4.01
N ASN A 2 -0.30 -20.45 -4.10
CA ASN A 2 -0.29 -21.43 -3.00
C ASN A 2 1.13 -21.83 -2.63
N THR A 3 1.37 -22.07 -1.34
CA THR A 3 2.60 -22.72 -0.85
C THR A 3 2.59 -24.22 -1.21
N PRO A 4 3.74 -24.93 -1.18
CA PRO A 4 3.79 -26.36 -1.47
C PRO A 4 2.87 -27.23 -0.61
N HIS A 5 2.49 -26.77 0.58
CA HIS A 5 1.61 -27.46 1.51
C HIS A 5 0.16 -26.92 1.52
N GLY A 6 -0.17 -25.97 0.64
CA GLY A 6 -1.54 -25.56 0.36
C GLY A 6 -1.98 -24.22 0.95
N ASP A 7 -1.15 -23.53 1.74
CA ASP A 7 -1.51 -22.21 2.27
C ASP A 7 -1.69 -21.20 1.14
N ALA A 8 -2.68 -20.33 1.27
CA ALA A 8 -2.93 -19.28 0.29
C ALA A 8 -2.05 -18.06 0.58
N ILE A 9 -1.44 -17.53 -0.48
CA ILE A 9 -0.80 -16.22 -0.48
C ILE A 9 -1.55 -15.33 -1.48
N THR A 10 -1.85 -14.12 -1.03
CA THR A 10 -2.53 -13.08 -1.81
C THR A 10 -1.62 -11.85 -1.91
N VAL A 11 -1.57 -11.24 -3.09
CA VAL A 11 -0.92 -9.94 -3.30
C VAL A 11 -1.99 -8.94 -3.71
N PHE A 12 -2.14 -7.89 -2.92
CA PHE A 12 -3.08 -6.80 -3.19
C PHE A 12 -2.37 -5.63 -3.86
N ASP A 13 -3.03 -5.08 -4.88
CA ASP A 13 -2.71 -3.78 -5.48
C ASP A 13 -3.42 -2.69 -4.67
N LEU A 14 -2.67 -2.00 -3.82
CA LEU A 14 -3.16 -0.85 -3.07
C LEU A 14 -2.89 0.40 -3.90
N ARG A 15 -3.86 0.79 -4.73
CA ARG A 15 -3.69 1.86 -5.73
C ARG A 15 -4.08 3.22 -5.16
N PHE A 16 -3.08 4.05 -4.87
CA PHE A 16 -3.25 5.39 -4.29
C PHE A 16 -3.57 6.46 -5.34
N CYS A 17 -3.05 6.29 -6.56
CA CYS A 17 -3.10 7.30 -7.61
C CYS A 17 -3.70 6.72 -8.89
N ILE A 18 -4.45 7.54 -9.62
CA ILE A 18 -4.95 7.15 -10.94
C ILE A 18 -3.75 6.98 -11.89
N PRO A 19 -3.59 5.81 -12.54
CA PRO A 19 -2.44 5.55 -13.40
C PRO A 19 -2.27 6.61 -14.51
N ASN A 20 -1.03 7.08 -14.69
CA ASN A 20 -0.63 8.10 -15.67
C ASN A 20 -1.29 9.49 -15.50
N LYS A 21 -1.90 9.78 -14.34
CA LYS A 21 -2.46 11.09 -14.02
C LYS A 21 -1.91 11.69 -12.73
N GLU A 22 -1.64 10.84 -11.74
CA GLU A 22 -1.21 11.21 -10.41
C GLU A 22 0.01 10.39 -10.00
N VAL A 23 0.84 10.94 -9.10
CA VAL A 23 2.04 10.29 -8.60
C VAL A 23 2.32 10.77 -7.17
N MET A 24 2.70 9.87 -6.27
CA MET A 24 3.15 10.25 -4.93
C MET A 24 4.58 10.82 -4.99
N PRO A 25 4.89 11.89 -4.24
CA PRO A 25 6.26 12.39 -4.13
C PRO A 25 7.17 11.37 -3.41
N GLU A 26 8.45 11.35 -3.78
CA GLU A 26 9.42 10.34 -3.29
C GLU A 26 9.65 10.36 -1.79
N LYS A 27 9.68 11.54 -1.16
CA LYS A 27 9.90 11.65 0.29
C LYS A 27 8.64 11.24 1.04
N GLY A 28 7.46 11.66 0.57
CA GLY A 28 6.18 11.25 1.11
C GLY A 28 5.95 9.74 1.04
N ILE A 29 6.17 9.10 -0.12
CA ILE A 29 5.97 7.64 -0.26
C ILE A 29 6.95 6.84 0.60
N HIS A 30 8.20 7.29 0.73
CA HIS A 30 9.21 6.62 1.56
C HIS A 30 8.95 6.80 3.05
N THR A 31 8.55 7.99 3.51
CA THR A 31 8.05 8.16 4.88
C THR A 31 6.79 7.32 5.13
N LEU A 32 5.89 7.24 4.16
CA LEU A 32 4.69 6.43 4.28
C LEU A 32 5.02 4.94 4.40
N GLU A 33 6.00 4.42 3.64
CA GLU A 33 6.47 3.03 3.74
C GLU A 33 6.83 2.64 5.18
N HIS A 34 7.62 3.47 5.87
CA HIS A 34 8.04 3.23 7.26
C HIS A 34 6.88 3.16 8.27
N LEU A 35 5.77 3.86 7.99
CA LEU A 35 4.60 3.88 8.87
C LEU A 35 3.57 2.82 8.49
N PHE A 36 3.36 2.65 7.19
CA PHE A 36 2.21 1.94 6.64
C PHE A 36 2.27 0.45 6.96
N ALA A 37 3.47 -0.13 6.94
CA ALA A 37 3.65 -1.54 7.24
C ALA A 37 3.31 -1.90 8.70
N GLY A 38 3.59 -0.98 9.65
CA GLY A 38 3.22 -1.16 11.06
C GLY A 38 1.71 -1.05 11.25
N PHE A 39 1.14 0.08 10.82
CA PHE A 39 -0.30 0.33 11.00
C PHE A 39 -1.19 -0.67 10.26
N MET A 40 -0.82 -1.14 9.07
CA MET A 40 -1.56 -2.20 8.40
C MET A 40 -1.57 -3.50 9.19
N ARG A 41 -0.46 -3.86 9.85
CA ARG A 41 -0.42 -5.05 10.69
C ARG A 41 -1.34 -4.91 11.89
N ASP A 42 -1.40 -3.73 12.52
CA ASP A 42 -2.30 -3.47 13.64
C ASP A 42 -3.78 -3.68 13.27
N HIS A 43 -4.17 -3.34 12.04
CA HIS A 43 -5.57 -3.40 11.60
C HIS A 43 -5.95 -4.63 10.77
N LEU A 44 -5.00 -5.33 10.15
CA LEU A 44 -5.29 -6.41 9.22
C LEU A 44 -4.84 -7.80 9.70
N ASN A 45 -3.76 -7.91 10.47
CA ASN A 45 -3.28 -9.21 10.95
C ASN A 45 -4.29 -9.87 11.89
N GLY A 46 -4.22 -11.20 11.98
CA GLY A 46 -5.15 -12.02 12.75
C GLY A 46 -6.32 -12.51 11.92
N ASN A 47 -7.16 -13.38 12.52
CA ASN A 47 -8.29 -14.02 11.83
C ASN A 47 -7.90 -14.59 10.45
N GLY A 48 -6.85 -15.41 10.41
CA GLY A 48 -6.35 -16.08 9.20
C GLY A 48 -5.54 -15.22 8.24
N VAL A 49 -5.06 -14.04 8.67
CA VAL A 49 -4.24 -13.14 7.85
C VAL A 49 -2.94 -12.80 8.55
N GLU A 50 -1.83 -12.85 7.80
CA GLU A 50 -0.51 -12.40 8.24
C GLU A 50 0.23 -11.71 7.09
N ILE A 51 0.49 -10.40 7.24
CA ILE A 51 1.22 -9.60 6.25
C ILE A 51 2.69 -10.02 6.19
N ILE A 52 3.15 -10.33 4.98
CA ILE A 52 4.55 -10.61 4.66
C ILE A 52 5.28 -9.28 4.45
N ASP A 53 4.83 -8.48 3.48
CA ASP A 53 5.49 -7.25 3.05
C ASP A 53 4.51 -6.22 2.48
N ILE A 54 4.83 -4.94 2.63
CA ILE A 54 4.16 -3.80 1.99
C ILE A 54 5.23 -2.89 1.39
N SER A 55 5.38 -2.90 0.07
CA SER A 55 6.43 -2.19 -0.65
C SER A 55 5.88 -1.20 -1.68
N PRO A 56 6.53 -0.04 -1.87
CA PRO A 56 6.11 0.95 -2.85
C PRO A 56 6.29 0.43 -4.27
N MET A 57 5.34 0.73 -5.15
CA MET A 57 5.50 0.48 -6.58
C MET A 57 6.52 1.46 -7.17
N GLY A 58 7.39 0.98 -8.07
CA GLY A 58 8.38 1.84 -8.74
C GLY A 58 7.78 2.98 -9.57
N CYS A 59 6.54 2.84 -10.03
CA CYS A 59 5.80 3.92 -10.70
C CYS A 59 5.20 4.96 -9.72
N ARG A 60 5.34 4.76 -8.41
CA ARG A 60 4.87 5.63 -7.31
C ARG A 60 3.36 5.94 -7.33
N THR A 61 2.56 5.01 -7.85
CA THR A 61 1.08 5.14 -7.87
C THR A 61 0.37 4.28 -6.82
N GLY A 62 1.12 3.48 -6.06
CA GLY A 62 0.56 2.62 -5.03
C GLY A 62 1.60 1.78 -4.35
N PHE A 63 1.12 0.79 -3.59
CA PHE A 63 1.91 -0.22 -2.90
C PHE A 63 1.41 -1.61 -3.30
N TYR A 64 2.31 -2.59 -3.30
CA TYR A 64 1.91 -3.99 -3.25
C TYR A 64 1.98 -4.48 -1.82
N MET A 65 0.92 -5.16 -1.37
CA MET A 65 0.90 -5.86 -0.09
C MET A 65 0.81 -7.36 -0.33
N SER A 66 1.82 -8.11 0.12
CA SER A 66 1.78 -9.57 0.12
C SER A 66 1.44 -10.10 1.51
N LEU A 67 0.59 -11.13 1.57
CA LEU A 67 0.15 -11.72 2.83
C LEU A 67 -0.18 -13.21 2.68
N ILE A 68 -0.10 -13.92 3.80
CA ILE A 68 -0.69 -15.24 3.98
C ILE A 68 -2.17 -15.03 4.32
N GLY A 69 -3.06 -15.78 3.65
CA GLY A 69 -4.50 -15.70 3.83
C GLY A 69 -5.24 -15.16 2.61
N THR A 70 -6.56 -15.10 2.74
CA THR A 70 -7.50 -14.65 1.69
C THR A 70 -8.56 -13.70 2.27
N PRO A 71 -8.16 -12.57 2.89
CA PRO A 71 -9.14 -11.56 3.28
C PRO A 71 -9.85 -11.03 2.04
N ASP A 72 -11.13 -10.70 2.18
CA ASP A 72 -11.82 -9.96 1.12
C ASP A 72 -11.26 -8.54 0.98
N GLU A 73 -11.48 -7.95 -0.19
CA GLU A 73 -10.96 -6.64 -0.56
C GLU A 73 -11.52 -5.51 0.32
N GLN A 74 -12.73 -5.66 0.85
CA GLN A 74 -13.34 -4.64 1.69
C GLN A 74 -12.67 -4.58 3.07
N ARG A 75 -12.37 -5.75 3.67
CA ARG A 75 -11.58 -5.84 4.90
C ARG A 75 -10.21 -5.18 4.72
N VAL A 76 -9.57 -5.38 3.58
CA VAL A 76 -8.28 -4.73 3.26
C VAL A 76 -8.44 -3.22 3.11
N ALA A 77 -9.48 -2.75 2.41
CA ALA A 77 -9.76 -1.33 2.24
C ALA A 77 -10.05 -0.62 3.58
N ASP A 78 -10.79 -1.26 4.49
CA ASP A 78 -11.10 -0.70 5.80
C ASP A 78 -9.85 -0.61 6.69
N ALA A 79 -9.01 -1.66 6.70
CA ALA A 79 -7.72 -1.63 7.40
C ALA A 79 -6.78 -0.57 6.83
N TRP A 80 -6.75 -0.40 5.51
CA TRP A 80 -5.96 0.64 4.85
C TRP A 80 -6.42 2.03 5.28
N LYS A 81 -7.73 2.32 5.27
CA LYS A 81 -8.25 3.60 5.77
C LYS A 81 -7.90 3.85 7.24
N ALA A 82 -8.00 2.83 8.10
CA ALA A 82 -7.59 2.94 9.49
C ALA A 82 -6.09 3.29 9.62
N ALA A 83 -5.24 2.62 8.83
CA ALA A 83 -3.81 2.91 8.79
C ALA A 83 -3.51 4.35 8.30
N MET A 84 -4.24 4.85 7.29
CA MET A 84 -4.11 6.25 6.86
C MET A 84 -4.52 7.23 7.97
N ALA A 85 -5.57 6.92 8.73
CA ALA A 85 -5.97 7.75 9.87
C ALA A 85 -4.90 7.78 10.97
N ASP A 86 -4.15 6.68 11.17
CA ASP A 86 -3.04 6.65 12.13
C ASP A 86 -1.82 7.45 11.66
N VAL A 87 -1.51 7.44 10.36
CA VAL A 87 -0.48 8.33 9.78
C VAL A 87 -0.76 9.80 10.10
N LEU A 88 -2.04 10.22 10.10
CA LEU A 88 -2.42 11.59 10.44
C LEU A 88 -2.22 11.94 11.92
N LYS A 89 -2.10 10.95 12.81
CA LYS A 89 -1.88 11.16 14.25
C LYS A 89 -0.39 11.32 14.59
N VAL A 90 0.51 10.97 13.68
CA VAL A 90 1.97 11.11 13.86
C VAL A 90 2.32 12.61 13.93
N GLN A 91 2.91 13.04 15.03
CA GLN A 91 3.12 14.47 15.30
C GLN A 91 4.48 14.98 14.83
N ASP A 92 5.50 14.13 14.90
CA ASP A 92 6.88 14.50 14.59
C ASP A 92 7.63 13.34 13.94
N GLN A 93 8.67 13.64 13.18
CA GLN A 93 9.50 12.63 12.52
C GLN A 93 10.20 11.68 13.50
N ASN A 94 10.42 12.09 14.75
CA ASN A 94 10.99 11.23 15.79
C ASN A 94 10.10 10.03 16.16
N GLN A 95 8.82 10.06 15.78
CA GLN A 95 7.87 8.95 15.98
C GLN A 95 7.88 7.97 14.80
N ILE A 96 8.58 8.28 13.71
CA ILE A 96 8.67 7.41 12.54
C ILE A 96 9.67 6.29 12.85
N PRO A 97 9.24 5.01 12.81
CA PRO A 97 10.12 3.89 13.04
C PRO A 97 11.31 3.93 12.09
N GLU A 98 12.51 3.64 12.60
CA GLU A 98 13.72 3.42 11.79
C GLU A 98 14.21 4.63 10.96
N LEU A 99 13.64 5.83 11.17
CA LEU A 99 14.09 7.07 10.53
C LEU A 99 15.38 7.58 11.19
N ASN A 100 16.48 6.89 10.90
CA ASN A 100 17.83 7.27 11.31
C ASN A 100 18.89 6.65 10.39
N VAL A 101 20.12 7.14 10.49
CA VAL A 101 21.25 6.75 9.61
C VAL A 101 21.63 5.27 9.69
N TYR A 102 21.27 4.57 10.76
CA TYR A 102 21.66 3.17 10.97
C TYR A 102 20.68 2.17 10.38
N GLN A 103 19.42 2.59 10.22
CA GLN A 103 18.32 1.68 9.86
C GLN A 103 17.68 2.03 8.51
N CYS A 104 17.80 3.28 8.05
CA CYS A 104 17.24 3.72 6.78
C CYS A 104 18.33 3.96 5.73
N GLY A 105 18.25 3.26 4.59
CA GLY A 105 19.22 3.33 3.49
C GLY A 105 19.35 4.72 2.86
N THR A 106 18.34 5.59 2.99
CA THR A 106 18.40 7.00 2.55
C THR A 106 17.63 7.90 3.53
N TYR A 107 18.07 7.95 4.79
CA TYR A 107 17.38 8.63 5.91
C TYR A 107 17.12 10.15 5.74
N GLN A 108 17.70 10.80 4.72
CA GLN A 108 17.42 12.21 4.41
C GLN A 108 16.22 12.39 3.46
N MET A 109 15.76 11.32 2.80
CA MET A 109 14.66 11.35 1.84
C MET A 109 13.31 11.10 2.52
N HIS A 110 12.98 11.91 3.52
CA HIS A 110 11.73 11.80 4.27
C HIS A 110 10.97 13.13 4.31
N SER A 111 9.64 13.03 4.37
CA SER A 111 8.72 14.15 4.52
C SER A 111 7.41 13.67 5.16
N LEU A 112 7.28 13.88 6.48
CA LEU A 112 6.05 13.54 7.21
C LEU A 112 4.83 14.29 6.67
N SER A 113 5.00 15.57 6.32
CA SER A 113 3.90 16.37 5.76
C SER A 113 3.37 15.79 4.45
N GLU A 114 4.27 15.37 3.54
CA GLU A 114 3.86 14.75 2.28
C GLU A 114 3.20 13.38 2.51
N ALA A 115 3.70 12.58 3.45
CA ALA A 115 3.07 11.31 3.81
C ALA A 115 1.65 11.51 4.37
N GLN A 116 1.46 12.55 5.18
CA GLN A 116 0.14 12.92 5.69
C GLN A 116 -0.79 13.50 4.61
N ASP A 117 -0.26 14.21 3.61
CA ASP A 117 -1.04 14.65 2.45
C ASP A 117 -1.55 13.44 1.65
N ILE A 118 -0.69 12.44 1.42
CA ILE A 118 -1.09 11.18 0.77
C ILE A 118 -2.19 10.49 1.59
N ALA A 119 -2.00 10.36 2.90
CA ALA A 119 -2.97 9.71 3.78
C ALA A 119 -4.33 10.46 3.83
N ARG A 120 -4.31 11.80 3.90
CA ARG A 120 -5.52 12.64 3.80
C ARG A 120 -6.25 12.39 2.47
N HIS A 121 -5.51 12.37 1.37
CA HIS A 121 -6.08 12.18 0.05
C HIS A 121 -6.85 10.85 -0.09
N ILE A 122 -6.33 9.77 0.48
CA ILE A 122 -7.02 8.47 0.50
C ILE A 122 -8.32 8.54 1.31
N LEU A 123 -8.30 9.17 2.49
CA LEU A 123 -9.50 9.31 3.31
C LEU A 123 -10.57 10.19 2.64
N GLU A 124 -10.14 11.25 1.95
CA GLU A 124 -11.05 12.16 1.23
C GLU A 124 -11.71 11.51 0.01
N ARG A 125 -11.01 10.60 -0.68
CA ARG A 125 -11.52 9.95 -1.91
C ARG A 125 -12.17 8.60 -1.67
N ASP A 126 -12.05 8.08 -0.45
CA ASP A 126 -12.42 6.72 -0.08
C ASP A 126 -11.67 5.65 -0.93
N VAL A 127 -11.82 4.39 -0.53
CA VAL A 127 -11.14 3.26 -1.18
C VAL A 127 -12.17 2.39 -1.88
N ARG A 128 -12.10 2.32 -3.21
CA ARG A 128 -12.95 1.45 -4.04
C ARG A 128 -12.35 0.05 -4.17
N VAL A 129 -13.19 -0.98 -4.11
CA VAL A 129 -12.85 -2.33 -4.57
C VAL A 129 -12.93 -2.39 -6.10
N ASN A 130 -11.79 -2.62 -6.74
CA ASN A 130 -11.72 -2.82 -8.18
C ASN A 130 -11.97 -4.29 -8.56
N SER A 131 -12.51 -4.51 -9.75
CA SER A 131 -12.78 -5.85 -10.28
C SER A 131 -11.83 -6.17 -11.43
N ASN A 132 -11.07 -7.25 -11.28
CA ASN A 132 -10.23 -7.78 -12.36
C ASN A 132 -11.05 -8.11 -13.62
N LYS A 133 -12.32 -8.51 -13.47
CA LYS A 133 -13.20 -8.79 -14.60
C LYS A 133 -13.61 -7.52 -15.34
N GLU A 134 -13.88 -6.43 -14.61
CA GLU A 134 -14.24 -5.14 -15.20
C GLU A 134 -13.05 -4.48 -15.91
N LEU A 135 -11.85 -4.66 -15.35
CA LEU A 135 -10.61 -4.06 -15.87
C LEU A 135 -9.85 -4.96 -16.85
N ALA A 136 -10.35 -6.16 -17.15
CA ALA A 136 -9.71 -7.08 -18.07
C ALA A 136 -9.57 -6.45 -19.45
N LEU A 137 -8.34 -6.42 -19.98
CA LEU A 137 -8.12 -6.00 -21.35
C LEU A 137 -8.72 -7.03 -22.31
N PRO A 138 -9.51 -6.59 -23.32
CA PRO A 138 -10.05 -7.49 -24.33
C PRO A 138 -8.90 -8.07 -25.17
N LYS A 139 -9.12 -9.27 -25.74
CA LYS A 139 -8.09 -10.02 -26.49
C LYS A 139 -7.51 -9.20 -27.65
N GLU A 140 -8.34 -8.41 -28.30
CA GLU A 140 -7.95 -7.54 -29.41
C GLU A 140 -6.94 -6.49 -28.95
N LYS A 141 -7.17 -5.89 -27.77
CA LYS A 141 -6.25 -4.90 -27.18
C LYS A 141 -4.94 -5.54 -26.73
N LEU A 142 -4.98 -6.75 -26.20
CA LEU A 142 -3.78 -7.51 -25.85
C LEU A 142 -2.92 -7.81 -27.10
N GLN A 143 -3.54 -8.26 -28.19
CA GLN A 143 -2.86 -8.47 -29.47
C GLN A 143 -2.21 -7.19 -30.03
N GLU A 144 -2.91 -6.06 -29.98
CA GLU A 144 -2.36 -4.75 -30.39
C GLU A 144 -1.11 -4.37 -29.57
N LEU A 145 -1.07 -4.74 -28.29
CA LEU A 145 0.04 -4.49 -27.37
C LEU A 145 1.13 -5.58 -27.43
N HIS A 146 0.91 -6.64 -28.21
CA HIS A 146 1.79 -7.80 -28.36
C HIS A 146 2.05 -8.54 -27.03
N ILE A 147 1.03 -8.63 -26.18
CA ILE A 147 0.98 -9.40 -24.92
C ILE A 147 -0.23 -10.33 -24.90
#